data_AF-C9E2Z7-F1
#
_entry.id   AF-C9E2Z7-F1
#
_cell.length_a   1.000
_cell.length_b   1.000
_cell.length_c   1.000
_cell.angle_alpha   90.00
_cell.angle_beta   90.00
_cell.angle_gamma   90.00
#
_symmetry.space_group_name_H-M   'P 1'
#
loop_
_entity.id
_entity.type
_entity.pdbx_description
1 polymer ?
#
loop_
_entity_poly.entity_id
_entity_poly.type
_entity_poly.pdbx_seq_one_letter_code
_entity_poly.pdbx_strand_id
1 'polypeptide(L)'
;IAQADANGHDLKHIGSVASFFVSRVDTAVDKLLEANGSDEAKALEGKAAVANARLAYELFENKFANDPRWAALEAKGAKKQRPLWASTGTKNAAYSDCKYVDELVAPFVVNTMPEKTLNALADHGNGAPSIKGTYEESHAIMNKLADLGINIKDVT
;
A
#
# COMPACT_ATOMS: atom_id res chain seq x y z
N ILE A 1 -20.58 -4.65 7.37
CA ILE A 1 -20.85 -6.09 7.12
C ILE A 1 -21.70 -6.72 8.22
N ALA A 2 -21.40 -6.53 9.51
CA ALA A 2 -22.22 -7.06 10.61
C ALA A 2 -23.68 -6.60 10.55
N GLN A 3 -23.94 -5.33 10.20
CA GLN A 3 -25.30 -4.85 9.96
C GLN A 3 -25.98 -5.58 8.80
N ALA A 4 -25.24 -5.92 7.74
CA ALA A 4 -25.82 -6.61 6.58
C ALA A 4 -26.24 -8.04 6.94
N ASP A 5 -25.45 -8.71 7.78
CA ASP A 5 -25.78 -10.01 8.38
C ASP A 5 -27.03 -9.93 9.26
N ALA A 6 -27.08 -8.95 10.17
CA ALA A 6 -28.24 -8.72 11.04
C ALA A 6 -29.54 -8.43 10.26
N ASN A 7 -29.42 -7.84 9.06
CA ASN A 7 -30.54 -7.54 8.18
C ASN A 7 -30.89 -8.68 7.20
N GLY A 8 -30.23 -9.84 7.31
CA GLY A 8 -30.53 -11.02 6.47
C GLY A 8 -30.04 -10.92 5.02
N HIS A 9 -29.09 -10.03 4.71
CA HIS A 9 -28.51 -9.94 3.37
C HIS A 9 -27.49 -11.06 3.12
N ASP A 10 -27.43 -11.59 1.89
CA ASP A 10 -26.40 -12.57 1.51
C ASP A 10 -25.02 -11.90 1.39
N LEU A 11 -24.14 -12.21 2.35
CA LEU A 11 -22.81 -11.62 2.46
C LEU A 11 -21.89 -12.01 1.29
N LYS A 12 -22.15 -13.13 0.60
CA LYS A 12 -21.32 -13.62 -0.52
C LYS A 12 -21.28 -12.66 -1.69
N HIS A 13 -22.30 -11.81 -1.81
CA HIS A 13 -22.41 -10.82 -2.89
C HIS A 13 -21.83 -9.45 -2.50
N ILE A 14 -21.36 -9.27 -1.26
CA ILE A 14 -20.80 -8.00 -0.79
C ILE A 14 -19.27 -8.06 -0.87
N GLY A 15 -18.71 -7.33 -1.82
CA GLY A 15 -17.28 -7.09 -1.95
C GLY A 15 -16.93 -5.64 -1.67
N SER A 16 -15.76 -5.39 -1.11
CA SER A 16 -15.24 -4.04 -0.94
C SER A 16 -13.72 -4.02 -1.15
N VAL A 17 -13.22 -2.84 -1.48
CA VAL A 17 -11.80 -2.51 -1.58
C VAL A 17 -11.53 -1.25 -0.76
N ALA A 18 -10.32 -1.12 -0.24
CA ALA A 18 -9.82 0.11 0.39
C ALA A 18 -8.77 0.71 -0.53
N SER A 19 -9.17 1.71 -1.34
CA SER A 19 -8.26 2.39 -2.27
C SER A 19 -7.24 3.24 -1.51
N PHE A 20 -5.98 2.88 -1.63
CA PHE A 20 -4.83 3.48 -0.95
C PHE A 20 -3.88 4.05 -2.01
N PHE A 21 -3.66 5.36 -1.99
CA PHE A 21 -2.89 6.07 -3.01
C PHE A 21 -1.38 5.95 -2.74
N VAL A 22 -0.61 5.55 -3.76
CA VAL A 22 0.83 5.26 -3.62
C VAL A 22 1.70 6.41 -4.12
N SER A 23 1.85 6.61 -5.44
CA SER A 23 2.86 7.53 -6.01
C SER A 23 2.76 9.01 -5.57
N ARG A 24 1.59 9.44 -5.10
CA ARG A 24 1.40 10.81 -4.60
C ARG A 24 2.19 11.06 -3.31
N VAL A 25 2.41 10.01 -2.52
CA VAL A 25 3.16 10.09 -1.28
C VAL A 25 4.63 10.39 -1.56
N ASP A 26 5.30 9.62 -2.42
CA ASP A 26 6.68 9.92 -2.83
C ASP A 26 6.77 11.31 -3.47
N THR A 27 5.84 11.67 -4.35
CA THR A 27 5.85 13.02 -4.96
C THR A 27 5.80 14.16 -3.92
N ALA A 28 5.13 13.96 -2.79
CA ALA A 28 5.05 14.95 -1.72
C ALA A 28 6.28 14.89 -0.79
N VAL A 29 6.68 13.68 -0.40
CA VAL A 29 7.80 13.44 0.53
C VAL A 29 9.14 13.76 -0.11
N ASP A 30 9.37 13.34 -1.35
CA ASP A 30 10.62 13.60 -2.08
C ASP A 30 10.88 15.11 -2.18
N LYS A 31 9.85 15.95 -2.38
CA LYS A 31 10.02 17.42 -2.36
C LYS A 31 10.51 17.95 -1.01
N LEU A 32 10.05 17.36 0.09
CA LEU A 32 10.50 17.73 1.43
C LEU A 32 11.94 17.25 1.69
N LEU A 33 12.28 16.06 1.20
CA LEU A 33 13.63 15.50 1.29
C LEU A 33 14.63 16.30 0.45
N GLU A 34 14.27 16.66 -0.79
CA GLU A 34 15.04 17.52 -1.68
C GLU A 34 15.30 18.90 -1.05
N ALA A 35 14.27 19.49 -0.42
CA ALA A 35 14.39 20.78 0.27
C ALA A 35 15.28 20.70 1.53
N ASN A 36 15.31 19.56 2.21
CA ASN A 36 16.22 19.30 3.32
C ASN A 36 17.68 19.20 2.81
N GLY A 37 17.92 18.43 1.75
CA GLY A 37 19.19 18.38 1.03
C GLY A 37 20.32 17.59 1.71
N SER A 38 20.12 17.04 2.92
CA SER A 38 21.11 16.18 3.57
C SER A 38 21.30 14.85 2.84
N ASP A 39 22.42 14.17 3.09
CA ASP A 39 22.67 12.86 2.48
C ASP A 39 21.73 11.79 3.03
N GLU A 40 21.31 11.93 4.29
CA GLU A 40 20.26 11.09 4.90
C GLU A 40 18.91 11.30 4.20
N ALA A 41 18.56 12.55 3.87
CA ALA A 41 17.30 12.86 3.19
C ALA A 41 17.28 12.28 1.77
N LYS A 42 18.34 12.47 0.99
CA LYS A 42 18.49 11.87 -0.35
C LYS A 42 18.39 10.36 -0.32
N ALA A 43 18.94 9.71 0.70
CA ALA A 43 18.89 8.26 0.85
C ALA A 43 17.46 7.71 1.12
N LEU A 44 16.48 8.57 1.41
CA LEU A 44 15.07 8.21 1.64
C LEU A 44 14.14 8.47 0.46
N GLU A 45 14.62 9.14 -0.59
CA GLU A 45 13.82 9.45 -1.78
C GLU A 45 13.25 8.17 -2.42
N GLY A 46 11.96 8.22 -2.79
CA GLY A 46 11.26 7.12 -3.41
C GLY A 46 10.99 5.91 -2.50
N LYS A 47 11.19 6.04 -1.18
CA LYS A 47 10.95 4.94 -0.22
C LYS A 47 9.64 5.09 0.55
N ALA A 48 9.12 6.30 0.70
CA ALA A 48 8.02 6.61 1.59
C ALA A 48 6.71 5.93 1.18
N ALA A 49 6.35 5.99 -0.10
CA ALA A 49 5.09 5.45 -0.61
C ALA A 49 5.00 3.93 -0.46
N VAL A 50 6.09 3.23 -0.82
CA VAL A 50 6.15 1.77 -0.72
C VAL A 50 6.13 1.33 0.73
N ALA A 51 6.94 1.96 1.58
CA ALA A 51 6.93 1.67 3.02
C ALA A 51 5.53 1.91 3.62
N ASN A 52 4.86 3.00 3.26
CA ASN A 52 3.50 3.29 3.75
C ASN A 52 2.49 2.23 3.32
N ALA A 53 2.51 1.82 2.05
CA ALA A 53 1.61 0.78 1.54
C ALA A 53 1.89 -0.61 2.17
N ARG A 54 3.15 -0.95 2.42
CA ARG A 54 3.54 -2.17 3.16
C ARG A 54 2.97 -2.18 4.58
N LEU A 55 3.05 -1.05 5.29
CA LEU A 55 2.46 -0.92 6.64
C LEU A 55 0.92 -0.91 6.63
N ALA A 56 0.30 -0.38 5.57
CA ALA A 56 -1.15 -0.51 5.37
C ALA A 56 -1.56 -1.98 5.15
N TYR A 57 -0.73 -2.77 4.45
CA TYR A 57 -0.94 -4.20 4.29
C TYR A 57 -0.72 -4.98 5.60
N GLU A 58 0.30 -4.65 6.38
CA GLU A 58 0.49 -5.20 7.75
C GLU A 58 -0.75 -4.93 8.63
N LEU A 59 -1.28 -3.70 8.58
CA LEU A 59 -2.51 -3.35 9.29
C LEU A 59 -3.70 -4.19 8.81
N PHE A 60 -3.84 -4.42 7.50
CA PHE A 60 -4.87 -5.29 6.93
C PHE A 60 -4.77 -6.72 7.50
N GLU A 61 -3.59 -7.32 7.49
CA GLU A 61 -3.37 -8.67 8.03
C GLU A 61 -3.76 -8.71 9.52
N ASN A 62 -3.26 -7.75 10.29
CA ASN A 62 -3.52 -7.66 11.73
C ASN A 62 -5.00 -7.44 12.05
N LYS A 63 -5.72 -6.62 11.28
CA LYS A 63 -7.15 -6.35 11.52
C LYS A 63 -8.01 -7.59 11.33
N PHE A 64 -7.77 -8.35 10.25
CA PHE A 64 -8.56 -9.56 10.00
C PHE A 64 -8.13 -10.75 10.85
N ALA A 65 -6.86 -10.83 11.26
CA ALA A 65 -6.39 -11.87 12.17
C ALA A 65 -6.91 -11.69 13.61
N ASN A 66 -7.04 -10.44 14.06
CA ASN A 66 -7.32 -10.14 15.47
C ASN A 66 -8.75 -9.64 15.76
N ASP A 67 -9.61 -9.44 14.75
CA ASP A 67 -11.01 -9.07 15.00
C ASP A 67 -11.82 -10.32 15.42
N PRO A 68 -12.27 -10.42 16.69
CA PRO A 68 -12.97 -11.60 17.18
C PRO A 68 -14.32 -11.84 16.49
N ARG A 69 -14.86 -10.83 15.80
CA ARG A 69 -16.12 -10.95 15.07
C ARG A 69 -15.93 -11.59 13.70
N TRP A 70 -14.70 -11.58 13.16
CA TRP A 70 -14.45 -11.90 11.76
C TRP A 70 -14.77 -13.35 11.41
N ALA A 71 -14.32 -14.31 12.22
CA ALA A 71 -14.51 -15.74 11.95
C ALA A 71 -15.99 -16.11 11.76
N ALA A 72 -16.89 -15.53 12.57
CA ALA A 72 -18.34 -15.78 12.46
C ALA A 72 -18.93 -15.19 11.16
N LEU A 73 -18.46 -14.01 10.73
CA LEU A 73 -18.89 -13.38 9.49
C LEU A 73 -18.35 -14.11 8.25
N GLU A 74 -17.09 -14.55 8.31
CA GLU A 74 -16.45 -15.31 7.24
C GLU A 74 -17.11 -16.67 7.04
N ALA A 75 -17.51 -17.37 8.11
CA ALA A 75 -18.29 -18.61 8.05
C ALA A 75 -19.65 -18.43 7.34
N LYS A 76 -20.19 -17.20 7.32
CA LYS A 76 -21.41 -16.82 6.59
C LYS A 76 -21.13 -16.34 5.16
N GLY A 77 -19.88 -16.37 4.70
CA GLY A 77 -19.46 -15.99 3.35
C GLY A 77 -19.04 -14.53 3.18
N ALA A 78 -18.82 -13.79 4.27
CA ALA A 78 -18.27 -12.44 4.18
C ALA A 78 -16.86 -12.44 3.53
N LYS A 79 -16.57 -11.39 2.75
CA LYS A 79 -15.27 -11.20 2.09
C LYS A 79 -14.46 -10.11 2.77
N LYS A 80 -13.15 -10.34 2.95
CA LYS A 80 -12.24 -9.30 3.45
C LYS A 80 -12.27 -8.08 2.51
N GLN A 81 -12.28 -6.88 3.08
CA GLN A 81 -12.06 -5.66 2.30
C GLN A 81 -10.60 -5.67 1.86
N ARG A 82 -10.38 -5.81 0.54
CA ARG A 82 -9.03 -5.95 -0.02
C ARG A 82 -8.32 -4.59 -0.08
N PRO A 83 -7.04 -4.49 0.30
CA PRO A 83 -6.24 -3.31 -0.03
C PRO A 83 -6.18 -3.15 -1.55
N LEU A 84 -6.35 -1.92 -2.03
CA LEU A 84 -6.25 -1.59 -3.44
C LEU A 84 -5.24 -0.48 -3.63
N TRP A 85 -4.12 -0.78 -4.30
CA TRP A 85 -3.10 0.21 -4.63
C TRP A 85 -3.56 1.07 -5.81
N ALA A 86 -3.78 2.35 -5.54
CA ALA A 86 -4.20 3.35 -6.51
C ALA A 86 -3.05 4.31 -6.83
N SER A 87 -3.11 4.95 -8.00
CA SER A 87 -2.05 5.86 -8.47
C SER A 87 -0.68 5.18 -8.47
N THR A 88 -0.58 4.02 -9.12
CA THR A 88 0.65 3.19 -9.15
C THR A 88 1.54 3.43 -10.36
N GLY A 89 1.24 4.45 -11.18
CA GLY A 89 2.18 4.90 -12.21
C GLY A 89 3.26 5.81 -11.65
N THR A 90 4.52 5.43 -11.85
CA THR A 90 5.71 6.19 -11.44
C THR A 90 5.72 7.62 -11.98
N LYS A 91 6.12 8.58 -11.14
CA LYS A 91 6.15 10.02 -11.48
C LYS A 91 7.57 10.55 -11.71
N ASN A 92 8.54 9.97 -11.03
CA ASN A 92 9.94 10.33 -11.17
C ASN A 92 10.63 9.40 -12.18
N ALA A 93 11.21 9.96 -13.25
CA ALA A 93 11.88 9.20 -14.29
C ALA A 93 13.16 8.49 -13.82
N ALA A 94 13.70 8.85 -12.65
CA ALA A 94 14.81 8.15 -12.03
C ALA A 94 14.41 6.78 -11.47
N TYR A 95 13.12 6.53 -11.29
CA TYR A 95 12.60 5.26 -10.78
C TYR A 95 12.09 4.38 -11.90
N SER A 96 12.10 3.06 -11.69
CA SER A 96 11.42 2.13 -12.60
C SER A 96 9.95 2.53 -12.77
N ASP A 97 9.45 2.47 -14.00
CA ASP A 97 8.04 2.64 -14.34
C ASP A 97 7.13 1.51 -13.81
N CYS A 98 7.73 0.40 -13.34
CA CYS A 98 7.08 -0.73 -12.66
C CYS A 98 7.18 -0.68 -11.13
N LYS A 99 7.93 0.28 -10.55
CA LYS A 99 8.26 0.38 -9.12
C LYS A 99 7.10 0.03 -8.18
N TYR A 100 5.98 0.75 -8.28
CA TYR A 100 4.86 0.61 -7.35
C TYR A 100 4.00 -0.64 -7.59
N VAL A 101 4.25 -1.39 -8.66
CA VAL A 101 3.65 -2.70 -8.84
C VAL A 101 4.56 -3.77 -8.26
N ASP A 102 5.82 -3.80 -8.70
CA ASP A 102 6.78 -4.83 -8.32
C ASP A 102 7.07 -4.84 -6.82
N GLU A 103 7.07 -3.68 -6.16
CA GLU A 103 7.36 -3.58 -4.73
C GLU A 103 6.15 -3.83 -3.81
N LEU A 104 4.95 -4.06 -4.38
CA LEU A 104 3.68 -4.12 -3.63
C LEU A 104 2.79 -5.34 -4.01
N VAL A 105 3.41 -6.44 -4.40
CA VAL A 105 2.71 -7.70 -4.70
C VAL A 105 2.51 -8.51 -3.42
N ALA A 106 1.25 -8.81 -3.09
CA ALA A 106 0.87 -9.66 -1.97
C ALA A 106 -0.49 -10.33 -2.18
N PRO A 107 -0.81 -11.40 -1.42
CA PRO A 107 -2.15 -11.98 -1.40
C PRO A 107 -3.24 -10.97 -1.04
N PHE A 108 -4.46 -11.17 -1.55
CA PHE A 108 -5.64 -10.33 -1.26
C PHE A 108 -5.52 -8.85 -1.63
N VAL A 109 -4.52 -8.45 -2.40
CA VAL A 109 -4.35 -7.09 -2.92
C VAL A 109 -4.98 -6.94 -4.30
N VAL A 110 -5.45 -5.74 -4.62
CA VAL A 110 -5.76 -5.28 -5.98
C VAL A 110 -4.80 -4.15 -6.33
N ASN A 111 -4.38 -4.04 -7.59
CA ASN A 111 -3.65 -2.87 -8.08
C ASN A 111 -4.40 -2.28 -9.28
N THR A 112 -4.81 -1.01 -9.20
CA THR A 112 -5.43 -0.30 -10.32
C THR A 112 -4.36 0.48 -11.06
N MET A 113 -3.76 -0.18 -12.04
CA MET A 113 -2.66 0.36 -12.83
C MET A 113 -3.19 1.26 -13.96
N PRO A 114 -2.52 2.39 -14.24
CA PRO A 114 -2.64 3.03 -15.56
C PRO A 114 -2.22 2.05 -16.66
N GLU A 115 -2.81 2.14 -17.84
CA GLU A 115 -2.50 1.25 -18.98
C GLU A 115 -1.00 1.21 -19.31
N LYS A 116 -0.31 2.35 -19.28
CA LYS A 116 1.15 2.41 -19.50
C LYS A 116 1.94 1.57 -18.49
N THR A 117 1.55 1.61 -17.22
CA THR A 117 2.20 0.81 -16.16
C THR A 117 1.88 -0.67 -16.34
N LEU A 118 0.66 -1.02 -16.75
CA LEU A 118 0.31 -2.40 -17.08
C LEU A 118 1.16 -2.95 -18.24
N ASN A 119 1.35 -2.14 -19.29
CA ASN A 119 2.18 -2.53 -20.44
C ASN A 119 3.66 -2.64 -20.07
N ALA A 120 4.19 -1.72 -19.27
CA ALA A 120 5.56 -1.80 -18.76
C ALA A 120 5.79 -3.08 -17.93
N LEU A 121 4.84 -3.39 -17.03
CA LEU A 121 4.90 -4.62 -16.24
C LEU A 121 4.89 -5.88 -17.13
N ALA A 122 4.07 -5.89 -18.18
CA ALA A 122 3.98 -7.01 -19.11
C ALA A 122 5.25 -7.17 -19.97
N ASP A 123 5.96 -6.08 -20.26
CA ASP A 123 7.19 -6.07 -21.04
C ASP A 123 8.41 -6.50 -20.21
N HIS A 124 8.60 -5.92 -19.03
CA HIS A 124 9.82 -6.10 -18.25
C HIS A 124 9.64 -6.08 -16.72
N GLY A 125 8.40 -6.20 -16.23
CA GLY A 125 8.11 -6.27 -14.80
C GLY A 125 8.53 -7.59 -14.14
N ASN A 126 8.76 -7.56 -12.83
CA ASN A 126 9.07 -8.77 -12.05
C ASN A 126 7.79 -9.51 -11.62
N GLY A 127 6.81 -8.81 -11.08
CA GLY A 127 5.50 -9.36 -10.65
C GLY A 127 5.55 -10.37 -9.49
N ALA A 128 6.72 -10.62 -8.91
CA ALA A 128 6.88 -11.58 -7.81
C ALA A 128 6.40 -11.00 -6.45
N PRO A 129 5.90 -11.83 -5.52
CA PRO A 129 5.55 -11.40 -4.17
C PRO A 129 6.69 -10.65 -3.49
N SER A 130 6.41 -9.47 -2.93
CA SER A 130 7.45 -8.53 -2.49
C SER A 130 7.21 -7.86 -1.14
N ILE A 131 6.01 -7.98 -0.55
CA ILE A 131 5.71 -7.34 0.74
C ILE A 131 6.19 -8.17 1.95
N LYS A 132 6.15 -9.50 1.87
CA LYS A 132 6.46 -10.36 3.02
C LYS A 132 7.91 -10.13 3.50
N GLY A 133 8.08 -9.86 4.79
CA GLY A 133 9.40 -9.64 5.41
C GLY A 133 9.91 -8.20 5.34
N THR A 134 9.11 -7.25 4.86
CA THR A 134 9.54 -5.85 4.67
C THR A 134 9.01 -4.88 5.74
N TYR A 135 8.24 -5.36 6.73
CA TYR A 135 7.58 -4.48 7.70
C TYR A 135 8.57 -3.75 8.61
N GLU A 136 9.59 -4.44 9.12
CA GLU A 136 10.61 -3.83 9.97
C GLU A 136 11.36 -2.71 9.23
N GLU A 137 11.77 -2.96 7.98
CA GLU A 137 12.36 -1.95 7.11
C GLU A 137 11.41 -0.76 6.90
N SER A 138 10.14 -1.03 6.67
CA SER A 138 9.13 0.01 6.41
C SER A 138 8.89 0.88 7.65
N HIS A 139 8.85 0.29 8.85
CA HIS A 139 8.81 1.03 10.11
C HIS A 139 10.07 1.87 10.31
N ALA A 140 11.25 1.33 10.00
CA ALA A 140 12.52 2.08 10.10
C ALA A 140 12.55 3.28 9.14
N ILE A 141 12.02 3.14 7.92
CA ILE A 141 11.86 4.26 6.98
C ILE A 141 10.94 5.34 7.56
N MET A 142 9.79 4.95 8.11
CA MET A 142 8.85 5.91 8.72
C MET A 142 9.48 6.66 9.89
N ASN A 143 10.25 5.97 10.74
CA ASN A 143 10.96 6.59 11.86
C ASN A 143 12.01 7.60 11.36
N LYS A 144 12.81 7.23 10.36
CA LYS A 144 13.81 8.15 9.77
C LYS A 144 13.17 9.38 9.14
N LEU A 145 12.03 9.23 8.48
CA LEU A 145 11.27 10.38 7.96
C LEU A 145 10.81 11.29 9.10
N ALA A 146 10.30 10.71 10.20
CA ALA A 146 9.89 11.47 11.38
C ALA A 146 11.07 12.21 12.05
N ASP A 147 12.25 11.59 12.12
CA ASP A 147 13.48 12.21 12.64
C ASP A 147 13.91 13.43 11.81
N LEU A 148 13.59 13.44 10.51
CA LEU A 148 13.79 14.58 9.62
C LEU A 148 12.63 15.61 9.66
N GLY A 149 11.65 15.40 10.55
CA GLY A 149 10.48 16.27 10.70
C GLY A 149 9.39 16.03 9.65
N ILE A 150 9.44 14.93 8.90
CA ILE A 150 8.45 14.58 7.88
C ILE A 150 7.47 13.56 8.46
N ASN A 151 6.27 14.01 8.80
CA ASN A 151 5.20 13.13 9.25
C ASN A 151 4.35 12.66 8.07
N ILE A 152 4.28 11.34 7.86
CA ILE A 152 3.55 10.75 6.74
C ILE A 152 2.06 11.13 6.73
N LYS A 153 1.46 11.37 7.91
CA LYS A 153 0.05 11.76 8.05
C LYS A 153 -0.26 13.14 7.48
N ASP A 154 0.74 14.00 7.34
CA ASP A 154 0.55 15.35 6.80
C ASP A 154 0.49 15.35 5.27
N VAL A 155 0.83 14.21 4.64
CA VAL A 155 0.89 14.03 3.17
C VAL A 155 0.01 12.88 2.66
N THR A 156 -0.76 12.21 3.53
CA THR A 156 -1.69 11.12 3.20
C THR A 156 -3.08 11.41 3.75
#